data_AF-A0A969T187-F1
#
_entry.id   AF-A0A969T187-F1
#
_cell.length_a   1.000
_cell.length_b   1.000
_cell.length_c   1.000
_cell.angle_alpha   90.00
_cell.angle_beta   90.00
_cell.angle_gamma   90.00
#
_symmetry.space_group_name_H-M   'P 1'
#
loop_
_entity.id
_entity.type
_entity.pdbx_description
1 polymer ?
#
loop_
_entity_poly.entity_id
_entity_poly.type
_entity_poly.pdbx_seq_one_letter_code
_entity_poly.pdbx_strand_id
1 'polypeptide(L)' 'MAIFRQFIAPLLIVLVFVIALVAVGARIFLPSDMAAPAPIESVEQAQGLPASVAELSIELETQVKC' A
#
# COMPACT_ATOMS: atom_id res chain seq x y z
N MET A 1 -33.28 11.29 32.95
CA MET A 1 -32.97 12.13 31.78
C MET A 1 -32.45 11.27 30.63
N ALA A 2 -33.32 10.51 29.97
CA ALA A 2 -32.94 9.54 28.92
C ALA A 2 -33.02 10.12 27.50
N ILE A 3 -33.80 11.17 27.29
CA ILE A 3 -34.11 11.77 25.99
C ILE A 3 -32.84 12.30 25.31
N PHE A 4 -32.00 13.04 26.05
CA PHE A 4 -30.78 13.59 25.47
C PHE A 4 -29.85 12.49 24.97
N ARG A 5 -29.58 11.46 25.78
CA ARG A 5 -28.68 10.38 25.37
C ARG A 5 -29.27 9.48 24.28
N GLN A 6 -30.59 9.30 24.24
CA GLN A 6 -31.24 8.41 23.29
C GLN A 6 -31.52 9.05 21.92
N PHE A 7 -31.45 10.37 21.79
CA PHE A 7 -31.55 11.06 20.50
C PHE A 7 -30.25 11.73 20.07
N ILE A 8 -29.54 12.42 20.97
CA ILE A 8 -28.28 13.09 20.60
C ILE A 8 -27.19 12.05 20.31
N ALA A 9 -27.02 11.02 21.13
CA ALA A 9 -25.96 10.03 20.91
C ALA A 9 -26.11 9.28 19.58
N PRO A 10 -27.29 8.70 19.23
CA PRO A 10 -27.44 8.02 17.93
C PRO A 10 -27.35 8.98 16.74
N LEU A 11 -27.82 10.22 16.85
CA LEU A 11 -27.69 11.20 15.78
C LEU A 11 -26.20 11.53 15.53
N LEU A 12 -25.41 11.74 16.59
CA LEU A 12 -23.96 11.96 16.43
C LEU A 12 -23.23 10.75 15.85
N ILE A 13 -23.62 9.53 16.22
CA ILE A 13 -23.03 8.31 15.64
C ILE A 13 -23.27 8.29 14.12
N VAL A 14 -24.49 8.54 13.67
CA VAL A 14 -24.82 8.57 12.24
C VAL A 14 -24.09 9.72 11.53
N LEU A 15 -24.05 10.90 12.14
CA LEU A 15 -23.37 12.07 11.57
C LEU A 15 -21.86 11.80 11.38
N VAL A 16 -21.19 11.31 12.42
CA VAL A 16 -19.77 10.97 12.36
C VAL A 16 -19.52 9.82 11.38
N PHE A 17 -20.40 8.81 11.35
CA PHE A 17 -20.31 7.70 10.42
C PHE A 17 -20.39 8.16 8.96
N VAL A 18 -21.33 9.05 8.62
CA VAL A 18 -21.46 9.60 7.26
C VAL A 18 -20.22 10.41 6.89
N ILE A 19 -19.73 11.26 7.80
CA ILE A 19 -18.50 12.03 7.59
C ILE A 19 -17.32 11.08 7.36
N ALA A 20 -17.18 10.01 8.16
CA ALA A 20 -16.12 9.02 8.01
C ALA A 20 -16.22 8.27 6.68
N LEU A 21 -17.43 7.88 6.27
CA LEU A 21 -17.70 7.24 4.96
C LEU A 21 -17.26 8.14 3.80
N VAL A 22 -17.61 9.42 3.85
CA VAL A 22 -17.23 10.38 2.82
C VAL A 22 -15.73 10.64 2.85
N ALA A 23 -15.13 10.81 4.03
CA ALA A 23 -13.69 11.07 4.17
C ALA A 23 -12.84 9.90 3.67
N VAL A 24 -13.23 8.66 4.00
CA VAL A 24 -12.51 7.46 3.55
C VAL A 24 -12.72 7.22 2.05
N GLY A 25 -13.93 7.48 1.53
CA GLY A 25 -14.21 7.42 0.10
C GLY A 25 -13.42 8.47 -0.69
N ALA A 26 -13.35 9.70 -0.19
CA ALA A 26 -12.60 10.79 -0.82
C ALA A 26 -11.08 10.54 -0.79
N ARG A 27 -10.56 9.90 0.26
CA ARG A 27 -9.13 9.56 0.40
C ARG A 27 -8.57 8.73 -0.76
N ILE A 28 -9.36 7.81 -1.31
CA ILE A 28 -8.98 6.95 -2.44
C ILE A 28 -8.78 7.76 -3.73
N PHE A 29 -9.49 8.88 -3.87
CA PHE A 29 -9.38 9.76 -5.03
C PHE A 29 -8.31 10.86 -4.88
N LEU A 30 -7.54 10.88 -3.78
CA LEU A 30 -6.43 11.83 -3.68
C LEU A 30 -5.33 11.41 -4.67
N PRO A 31 -4.76 12.36 -5.45
CA PRO A 31 -3.67 12.05 -6.39
C PRO A 31 -2.49 11.33 -5.72
N SER A 32 -2.28 11.55 -4.41
CA SER A 32 -1.25 10.85 -3.63
C SER A 32 -1.51 9.35 -3.43
N ASP A 33 -2.78 8.90 -3.46
CA ASP A 33 -3.17 7.50 -3.26
C ASP A 33 -2.96 6.68 -4.55
N MET A 34 -3.15 7.31 -5.71
CA MET A 34 -2.88 6.71 -7.04
C MET A 34 -1.46 6.99 -7.57
N ALA A 35 -0.63 7.71 -6.81
CA ALA A 35 0.71 8.11 -7.24
C ALA A 35 1.78 7.01 -7.09
N ALA A 36 1.45 5.85 -6.52
CA ALA A 36 2.38 4.73 -6.49
C ALA A 36 2.45 4.12 -7.90
N PRO A 37 3.54 4.34 -8.66
CA PRO A 37 3.71 3.70 -9.95
C PRO A 37 3.70 2.20 -9.68
N ALA A 38 2.83 1.46 -10.38
CA ALA A 38 2.93 0.01 -10.37
C ALA A 38 4.38 -0.36 -10.72
N PRO A 39 5.05 -1.25 -9.96
CA PRO A 39 6.37 -1.72 -10.33
C PRO A 39 6.31 -2.30 -11.74
N ILE A 40 6.80 -1.53 -12.72
CA ILE A 40 7.04 -1.96 -14.09
C ILE A 40 8.43 -2.57 -14.17
N GLU A 41 8.72 -3.48 -13.26
CA GLU A 41 9.83 -4.40 -13.49
C GLU A 41 9.27 -5.42 -14.49
N SER A 42 9.91 -5.52 -15.65
CA SER A 42 9.78 -6.71 -16.51
C SER A 42 9.81 -7.94 -15.60
N VAL A 43 8.93 -8.91 -15.87
CA VAL A 43 8.62 -10.13 -15.09
C VAL A 43 9.82 -10.90 -14.50
N GLU A 44 11.06 -10.54 -14.87
CA GLU A 44 12.34 -11.05 -14.38
C GLU A 44 12.63 -10.80 -12.89
N GLN A 45 12.18 -9.70 -12.27
CA GLN A 45 12.49 -9.40 -10.86
C GLN A 45 11.47 -9.93 -9.84
N ALA A 46 10.30 -10.41 -10.30
CA ALA A 46 9.27 -10.94 -9.40
C ALA A 46 9.56 -12.37 -8.90
N GLN A 47 10.58 -13.05 -9.44
CA GLN A 47 11.06 -14.31 -8.91
C GLN A 47 12.31 -14.07 -8.07
N GLY A 48 12.15 -14.12 -6.75
CA GLY A 48 13.25 -14.00 -5.80
C GLY A 48 14.36 -15.01 -6.06
N LEU A 49 15.34 -14.60 -6.87
CA LEU A 49 16.69 -15.13 -6.80
C LEU A 49 17.46 -14.20 -5.86
N PRO A 50 18.01 -14.71 -4.74
CA PRO A 50 18.73 -13.88 -3.80
C PRO A 50 19.92 -13.23 -4.49
N ALA A 51 20.17 -11.96 -4.17
CA ALA A 51 21.31 -11.19 -4.67
C ALA A 51 22.69 -11.86 -4.47
N SER A 52 22.78 -12.97 -3.72
CA SER A 52 23.97 -13.78 -3.54
C SER A 52 24.33 -14.71 -4.72
N VAL A 53 23.44 -14.95 -5.69
CA VAL A 53 23.80 -15.72 -6.91
C VAL A 53 24.48 -14.86 -7.98
N ALA A 54 24.35 -13.53 -7.92
CA ALA A 54 25.03 -12.63 -8.85
C ALA A 54 26.53 -12.44 -8.51
N GLU A 55 26.90 -12.46 -7.22
CA GLU A 55 28.31 -12.33 -6.81
C GLU A 55 29.14 -13.59 -7.13
N LEU A 56 28.55 -14.79 -7.15
CA LEU A 56 29.31 -16.03 -7.44
C LEU A 56 29.58 -16.24 -8.94
N SER A 57 28.79 -15.65 -9.84
CA SER A 57 28.98 -15.76 -11.29
C SER A 57 30.15 -14.91 -11.82
N ILE A 58 30.41 -13.75 -11.22
CA ILE A 58 31.50 -12.85 -11.64
C ILE A 58 32.87 -13.44 -11.29
N GLU A 59 32.99 -14.11 -10.15
CA GLU A 59 34.25 -14.75 -9.72
C GLU A 59 34.63 -15.93 -10.62
N LEU A 60 33.64 -16.67 -11.15
CA LEU A 60 33.91 -17.81 -12.04
C LEU A 60 34.24 -17.37 -13.47
N GLU A 61 33.60 -16.32 -13.99
CA GLU A 61 33.93 -15.79 -15.34
C GLU A 61 35.34 -15.20 -15.40
N THR A 62 35.83 -14.61 -14.31
CA THR A 62 37.18 -14.02 -14.25
C THR A 62 38.27 -15.08 -14.15
N GLN A 63 37.99 -16.25 -13.54
CA GLN A 63 38.96 -17.36 -13.40
C GLN A 63 39.00 -18.28 -14.63
N VAL A 64 37.92 -18.41 -15.40
CA VAL A 64 37.92 -19.20 -16.65
C VAL A 64 38.56 -18.44 -17.82
N LYS A 65 38.77 -17.12 -17.69
CA LYS A 65 39.40 -16.27 -18.71
C LYS A 65 40.87 -15.93 -18.42
N CYS A 66 41.42 -16.40 -17.31
CA CYS A 66 42.87 -16.44 -17.04
C CYS A 66 43.41 -17.85 -17.31
#